data_AF-A0A933TZ03-F1
#
_entry.id   AF-A0A933TZ03-F1
#
_cell.length_a   1.000
_cell.length_b   1.000
_cell.length_c   1.000
_cell.angle_alpha   90.00
_cell.angle_beta   90.00
_cell.angle_gamma   90.00
#
_symmetry.space_group_name_H-M   'P 1'
#
loop_
_entity.id
_entity.type
_entity.pdbx_description
1 polymer ?
#
loop_
_entity_poly.entity_id
_entity_poly.type
_entity_poly.pdbx_seq_one_letter_code
_entity_poly.pdbx_strand_id
1 'polypeptide(L)' 'MCGFIGIFGPDGTDVAGEVYEGLLAVQHRGQDAAGIITFTDSFHVKKGLGLVLEI' A
#
# COMPACT_ATOMS: atom_id res chain seq x y z
N MET A 1 0.58 0.07 16.71
CA MET A 1 -0.73 0.41 16.10
C MET A 1 -0.58 0.20 14.59
N CYS A 2 -1.66 0.08 13.81
CA CYS A 2 -1.58 -0.13 12.35
C CYS A 2 -2.52 0.83 11.60
N GLY A 3 -2.22 1.11 10.33
CA GLY A 3 -3.08 1.84 9.40
C GLY A 3 -3.31 1.01 8.13
N PHE A 4 -4.46 1.18 7.49
CA PHE A 4 -4.85 0.44 6.29
C PHE A 4 -5.48 1.39 5.27
N ILE A 5 -5.19 1.15 3.98
CA ILE A 5 -5.78 1.84 2.83
C ILE A 5 -6.22 0.77 1.85
N GLY A 6 -7.40 0.96 1.25
CA GLY A 6 -7.92 0.09 0.21
C GLY A 6 -8.57 0.92 -0.88
N ILE A 7 -8.23 0.63 -2.12
CA ILE A 7 -8.73 1.33 -3.31
C ILE A 7 -9.21 0.28 -4.30
N PHE A 8 -10.40 0.49 -4.86
CA PHE A 8 -10.95 -0.31 -5.93
C PHE A 8 -11.17 0.59 -7.14
N GLY A 9 -10.49 0.27 -8.24
CA GLY A 9 -10.60 0.99 -9.51
C GLY A 9 -11.38 0.18 -10.56
N PRO A 10 -11.91 0.83 -11.60
CA PRO A 10 -12.44 0.14 -12.79
C PRO A 10 -11.40 -0.79 -13.44
N ASP A 11 -11.86 -1.73 -14.26
CA ASP A 11 -10.98 -2.64 -15.00
C ASP A 11 -9.86 -1.90 -15.75
N GLY A 12 -8.62 -2.37 -15.59
CA GLY A 12 -7.43 -1.76 -16.18
C GLY A 12 -6.89 -0.52 -15.45
N THR A 13 -7.48 -0.12 -14.32
CA THR A 13 -6.97 1.01 -13.50
C THR A 13 -5.85 0.54 -12.58
N ASP A 14 -4.69 1.20 -12.65
CA ASP A 14 -3.65 1.05 -11.64
C ASP A 14 -3.99 1.92 -10.42
N VAL A 15 -3.92 1.32 -9.23
CA VAL A 15 -4.23 1.97 -7.95
C VAL A 15 -3.05 1.96 -6.97
N ALA A 16 -1.90 1.40 -7.38
CA ALA A 16 -0.76 1.21 -6.49
C ALA A 16 -0.19 2.56 -6.01
N GLY A 17 -0.20 3.59 -6.85
CA GLY A 17 0.26 4.94 -6.54
C GLY A 17 -0.59 5.61 -5.45
N GLU A 18 -1.91 5.58 -5.60
CA GLU A 18 -2.82 6.17 -4.61
C GLU A 18 -2.81 5.40 -3.29
N VAL A 19 -2.64 4.07 -3.33
CA VAL A 19 -2.44 3.27 -2.10
C VAL A 19 -1.14 3.69 -1.40
N TYR A 20 -0.05 3.88 -2.15
CA TYR A 20 1.22 4.33 -1.61
C TYR A 20 1.12 5.73 -0.96
N GLU A 21 0.50 6.69 -1.64
CA GLU A 21 0.25 8.03 -1.08
C GLU A 21 -0.63 7.99 0.17
N GLY A 22 -1.69 7.16 0.15
CA GLY A 22 -2.54 6.93 1.32
C GLY A 22 -1.76 6.36 2.51
N LEU A 23 -0.85 5.41 2.27
CA LEU A 23 0.00 4.84 3.31
C LEU A 23 0.96 5.88 3.90
N LEU A 24 1.50 6.78 3.08
CA LEU A 24 2.28 7.92 3.58
C LEU A 24 1.44 8.81 4.51
N ALA A 25 0.20 9.12 4.13
CA ALA A 25 -0.69 9.94 4.95
C ALA A 25 -1.01 9.31 6.32
N VAL A 26 -1.06 7.98 6.41
CA VAL A 26 -1.34 7.24 7.66
C VAL A 26 -0.11 6.65 8.35
N GLN A 27 1.11 6.99 7.92
CA GLN A 27 2.37 6.46 8.48
C GLN A 27 2.49 6.65 9.99
N HIS A 28 1.89 7.71 10.55
CA HIS A 28 1.85 7.96 11.99
C HIS A 28 1.13 6.86 12.80
N ARG A 29 0.39 5.95 12.13
CA ARG A 29 -0.28 4.82 12.78
C ARG A 29 0.62 3.60 12.97
N GLY A 30 1.76 3.49 12.29
CA GLY A 30 2.70 2.38 12.45
C GLY A 30 3.91 2.54 11.53
N GLN A 31 5.12 2.23 12.04
CA GLN A 31 6.39 2.50 11.38
C GLN A 31 7.33 1.29 11.31
N ASP A 32 6.94 0.16 11.90
CA ASP A 32 7.77 -1.05 11.96
C ASP A 32 7.83 -1.79 10.61
N ALA A 33 6.77 -1.68 9.80
CA ALA A 33 6.62 -2.35 8.52
C ALA A 33 5.56 -1.67 7.64
N ALA A 34 5.66 -1.88 6.32
CA ALA A 34 4.64 -1.48 5.36
C ALA A 34 4.50 -2.51 4.23
N GLY A 35 3.38 -2.43 3.50
CA GLY A 35 3.18 -3.25 2.32
C GLY A 35 1.94 -2.88 1.52
N ILE A 36 1.98 -3.21 0.23
CA ILE A 36 0.92 -3.03 -0.76
C ILE A 36 0.68 -4.38 -1.44
N ILE A 37 -0.59 -4.70 -1.63
CA ILE A 37 -1.03 -5.82 -2.47
C ILE A 37 -2.04 -5.30 -3.50
N THR A 38 -1.85 -5.63 -4.77
CA THR A 38 -2.80 -5.36 -5.85
C THR A 38 -3.17 -6.65 -6.56
N PHE A 39 -4.26 -6.62 -7.33
CA PHE A 39 -4.76 -7.77 -8.08
C PHE A 39 -5.25 -7.32 -9.46
N THR A 40 -4.81 -8.03 -10.50
CA THR A 40 -5.39 -7.94 -11.85
C THR A 40 -5.79 -9.33 -12.31
N ASP A 41 -4.82 -10.16 -12.70
CA ASP A 41 -4.96 -11.60 -13.00
C ASP A 41 -4.21 -12.47 -11.98
N SER A 42 -3.32 -11.85 -11.22
CA SER A 42 -2.57 -12.46 -10.12
C SER A 42 -2.28 -11.42 -9.04
N PHE A 43 -1.91 -11.89 -7.85
CA PHE A 43 -1.53 -11.00 -6.75
C PHE A 43 -0.12 -10.44 -6.97
N HIS A 44 0.01 -9.11 -6.91
CA HIS A 44 1.29 -8.41 -6.87
C HIS A 44 1.51 -7.92 -5.45
N VAL A 45 2.64 -8.30 -4.83
CA VAL A 45 2.90 -8.00 -3.42
C VAL A 45 4.25 -7.32 -3.28
N LYS A 46 4.26 -6.21 -2.55
CA LYS A 46 5.47 -5.54 -2.09
C LYS A 46 5.32 -5.27 -0.59
N LYS A 47 6.21 -5.82 0.23
CA LYS A 47 6.20 -5.61 1.69
C LYS A 47 7.61 -5.69 2.28
N GLY A 48 7.82 -5.06 3.42
CA GLY A 48 9.08 -5.08 4.13
C GLY A 48 8.99 -4.46 5.52
N LEU A 49 10.12 -4.46 6.22
CA LEU A 49 10.30 -3.73 7.46
C LEU A 49 10.72 -2.28 7.14
N GLY A 50 10.33 -1.34 8.00
CA GLY A 50 10.66 0.07 7.86
C GLY A 50 9.50 0.94 7.39
N LEU A 51 9.83 2.19 7.06
CA LEU A 51 8.89 3.22 6.60
C LEU A 51 8.42 2.96 5.17
N VAL A 52 7.25 3.46 4.79
CA VAL A 52 6.67 3.33 3.44
C VAL A 52 7.65 3.79 2.35
N LEU A 53 8.47 4.82 2.60
CA LEU A 53 9.49 5.33 1.67
C LEU A 53 10.71 4.41 1.50
N GLU A 54 10.96 3.52 2.44
CA GLU A 54 12.15 2.66 2.48
C GLU A 54 11.93 1.31 1.79
N ILE A 55 10.68 0.98 1.46
CA ILE A 55 10.28 -0.34 0.98
C ILE A 55 10.04 -0.32 -0.52
#